data_AF-A0A2A7WVF5-F1
#
_entry.id   AF-A0A2A7WVF5-F1
#
_cell.length_a   1.000
_cell.length_b   1.000
_cell.length_c   1.000
_cell.angle_alpha   90.00
_cell.angle_beta   90.00
_cell.angle_gamma   90.00
#
_symmetry.space_group_name_H-M   'P 1'
#
loop_
_entity.id
_entity.type
_entity.pdbx_description
1 polymer ?
#
loop_
_entity_poly.entity_id
_entity_poly.type
_entity_poly.pdbx_seq_one_letter_code
_entity_poly.pdbx_strand_id
1 'polypeptide(L)'
;MNNLQDIFIQNGFKVTNEGSKSIEFEHSLMNEVIYLLPNIEITIVRSPEKIEEKPELINDNIRKNHNTSFKKFPKKRNKGKSPIHYGYAFKFQSPQELSTFLYTLNKN
;
A
#
# COMPACT_ATOMS: atom_id res chain seq x y z
N MET A 1 -7.30 -19.35 -11.35
CA MET A 1 -7.03 -17.89 -11.25
C MET A 1 -7.82 -17.23 -12.35
N ASN A 2 -8.87 -16.48 -12.02
CA ASN A 2 -9.61 -15.70 -13.02
C ASN A 2 -8.81 -14.41 -13.24
N ASN A 3 -8.26 -14.21 -14.43
CA ASN A 3 -7.57 -12.96 -14.75
C ASN A 3 -8.64 -11.86 -14.82
N LEU A 4 -8.52 -10.80 -14.00
CA LEU A 4 -9.49 -9.71 -13.97
C LEU A 4 -9.69 -9.08 -15.35
N GLN A 5 -8.70 -9.17 -16.23
CA GLN A 5 -8.75 -8.72 -17.62
C GLN A 5 -9.72 -9.53 -18.49
N ASP A 6 -9.80 -10.85 -18.29
CA ASP A 6 -10.66 -11.73 -19.10
C ASP A 6 -12.14 -11.32 -19.01
N ILE A 7 -12.52 -10.75 -17.87
CA ILE A 7 -13.87 -10.26 -17.59
C ILE A 7 -14.22 -9.06 -18.48
N PHE A 8 -13.29 -8.11 -18.63
CA PHE A 8 -13.49 -6.96 -19.50
C PHE A 8 -13.63 -7.42 -20.96
N ILE A 9 -12.77 -8.34 -21.40
CA ILE A 9 -12.75 -8.85 -22.78
C ILE A 9 -14.07 -9.53 -23.17
N GLN A 10 -14.67 -10.33 -22.29
CA GLN A 10 -15.95 -11.02 -22.56
C GLN A 10 -17.15 -10.07 -22.70
N ASN A 11 -17.03 -8.82 -22.26
CA ASN A 11 -18.11 -7.82 -22.25
C ASN A 11 -17.95 -6.78 -23.37
N GLY A 12 -17.25 -7.13 -24.45
CA GLY A 12 -17.07 -6.24 -25.60
C GLY A 12 -16.10 -5.09 -25.36
N PHE A 13 -15.52 -4.99 -24.16
CA PHE A 13 -14.41 -4.10 -23.91
C PHE A 13 -13.14 -4.71 -24.49
N LYS A 14 -12.30 -3.85 -25.01
CA LYS A 14 -10.98 -4.22 -25.49
C LYS A 14 -9.98 -3.52 -24.61
N VAL A 15 -8.94 -4.25 -24.23
CA VAL A 15 -7.76 -3.62 -23.65
C VAL A 15 -7.22 -2.65 -24.69
N THR A 16 -7.33 -1.36 -24.39
CA THR A 16 -6.76 -0.31 -25.24
C THR A 16 -5.41 0.12 -24.75
N ASN A 17 -5.21 0.04 -23.43
CA ASN A 17 -3.93 0.38 -22.84
C ASN A 17 -3.74 -0.36 -21.50
N GLU A 18 -2.97 -1.44 -21.51
CA GLU A 18 -2.68 -2.19 -20.29
C GLU A 18 -1.55 -1.56 -19.49
N GLY A 19 -1.92 -0.85 -18.43
CA GLY A 19 -0.98 -0.30 -17.47
C GLY A 19 -0.89 -1.10 -16.18
N SER A 20 0.30 -1.12 -15.60
CA SER A 20 0.59 -1.79 -14.32
C SER A 20 -0.09 -1.17 -13.09
N LYS A 21 -0.43 0.12 -13.17
CA LYS A 21 -1.22 0.82 -12.14
C LYS A 21 -2.71 0.80 -12.44
N SER A 22 -3.03 0.57 -13.71
CA SER A 22 -4.32 0.87 -14.31
C SER A 22 -4.41 0.13 -15.65
N ILE A 23 -5.26 -0.86 -15.81
CA ILE A 23 -5.52 -1.44 -17.13
C ILE A 23 -6.68 -0.67 -17.73
N GLU A 24 -6.45 0.00 -18.85
CA GLU A 24 -7.43 0.75 -19.60
C GLU A 24 -8.16 -0.15 -20.60
N PHE A 25 -9.46 0.05 -20.71
CA PHE A 25 -10.34 -0.67 -21.61
C PHE A 25 -11.30 0.29 -22.32
N GLU A 26 -11.59 0.04 -23.58
CA GLU A 26 -12.56 0.81 -24.37
C GLU A 26 -13.66 -0.08 -24.96
N HIS A 27 -14.89 0.44 -25.07
CA HIS A 27 -16.01 -0.24 -25.73
C HIS A 27 -16.47 0.50 -27.00
N SER A 28 -16.14 -0.07 -28.16
CA SER A 28 -16.23 0.63 -29.46
C SER A 28 -17.66 1.01 -29.91
N LEU A 29 -18.70 0.29 -29.48
CA LEU A 29 -20.09 0.65 -29.83
C LEU A 29 -20.68 1.74 -28.92
N MET A 30 -20.06 1.96 -27.77
CA MET A 30 -20.56 2.85 -26.72
C MET A 30 -19.69 4.09 -26.52
N ASN A 31 -18.48 4.10 -27.10
CA ASN A 31 -17.50 5.19 -27.01
C ASN A 31 -17.13 5.54 -25.56
N GLU A 32 -16.84 4.50 -24.76
CA GLU A 32 -16.56 4.58 -23.31
C GLU A 32 -15.16 4.02 -22.98
N VAL A 33 -14.44 4.62 -22.02
CA VAL A 33 -13.07 4.23 -21.57
C VAL A 33 -13.00 4.07 -20.04
N ILE A 34 -12.43 2.96 -19.54
CA ILE A 34 -12.39 2.56 -18.10
C ILE A 34 -11.00 2.08 -17.66
N TYR A 35 -10.57 2.32 -16.40
CA TYR A 35 -9.28 1.89 -15.83
C TYR A 35 -9.40 0.94 -14.60
N LEU A 36 -8.77 -0.25 -14.63
CA LEU A 36 -8.64 -1.18 -13.49
C LEU A 36 -7.35 -0.90 -12.71
N LEU A 37 -7.41 -0.48 -11.43
CA LEU A 37 -6.22 -0.23 -10.58
C LEU A 37 -5.87 -1.45 -9.69
N PRO A 38 -5.14 -2.48 -10.17
CA PRO A 38 -4.98 -3.74 -9.43
C PRO A 38 -4.16 -3.62 -8.14
N ASN A 39 -3.49 -2.49 -7.91
CA ASN A 39 -2.34 -2.38 -7.03
C ASN A 39 -2.39 -1.18 -6.06
N ILE A 40 -3.55 -0.76 -5.54
CA ILE A 40 -3.58 0.24 -4.45
C ILE A 40 -3.25 -0.45 -3.13
N GLU A 41 -1.97 -0.33 -2.75
CA GLU A 41 -1.37 -0.86 -1.54
C GLU A 41 -1.81 -0.05 -0.29
N ILE A 42 -2.25 -0.74 0.76
CA ILE A 42 -2.63 -0.12 2.02
C ILE A 42 -1.37 0.02 2.88
N THR A 43 -1.13 1.22 3.43
CA THR A 43 0.04 1.47 4.29
C THR A 43 -0.38 1.97 5.67
N ILE A 44 0.14 1.35 6.72
CA ILE A 44 0.06 1.86 8.11
C ILE A 44 1.46 2.19 8.62
N VAL A 45 1.58 3.10 9.58
CA VAL A 45 2.87 3.43 10.20
C VAL A 45 2.79 3.24 11.72
N ARG A 46 3.71 2.47 12.28
CA ARG A 46 3.81 2.18 13.72
C ARG A 46 4.88 3.02 14.41
N SER A 47 4.69 3.25 15.71
CA SER A 47 5.66 3.97 16.55
C SER A 47 7.00 3.22 16.62
N PRO A 48 8.14 3.92 16.56
CA PRO A 48 9.47 3.32 16.65
C PRO A 48 9.74 2.53 17.93
N GLU A 49 9.23 2.98 19.07
CA GLU A 49 9.58 2.43 20.39
C GLU A 49 9.39 0.91 20.45
N LYS A 50 8.22 0.42 20.02
CA LYS A 50 7.88 -1.00 20.03
C LYS A 50 8.55 -1.84 18.96
N ILE A 51 9.09 -1.21 17.92
CA ILE A 51 9.75 -1.88 16.80
C ILE A 51 11.27 -1.93 17.03
N GLU A 52 11.85 -0.87 17.58
CA GLU A 52 13.28 -0.81 17.91
C GLU A 52 13.61 -1.67 19.15
N GLU A 53 12.65 -1.95 20.03
CA GLU A 53 12.76 -2.96 21.12
C GLU A 53 12.88 -4.41 20.60
N LYS A 54 12.42 -4.67 19.37
CA LYS A 54 12.36 -6.01 18.74
C LYS A 54 12.91 -5.95 17.32
N PRO A 55 14.24 -5.76 17.16
CA PRO A 55 14.86 -5.56 15.85
C PRO A 55 14.60 -6.71 14.86
N GLU A 56 14.30 -7.91 15.34
CA GLU A 56 13.89 -9.07 14.54
C GLU A 56 12.59 -8.86 13.75
N LEU A 57 11.74 -7.92 14.16
CA LEU A 57 10.54 -7.53 13.42
C LEU A 57 10.86 -6.62 12.24
N ILE A 58 12.04 -6.02 12.17
CA ILE A 58 12.44 -5.15 11.06
C ILE A 58 12.99 -6.04 9.95
N ASN A 59 12.17 -6.25 8.92
CA ASN A 59 12.57 -6.90 7.67
C ASN A 59 12.40 -5.93 6.48
N ASP A 60 12.72 -6.39 5.28
CA ASP A 60 12.74 -5.56 4.07
C ASP A 60 11.39 -4.92 3.70
N ASN A 61 10.28 -5.50 4.19
CA ASN A 61 8.92 -4.99 3.98
C ASN A 61 8.53 -3.89 4.98
N ILE A 62 9.34 -3.66 6.01
CA ILE A 62 9.07 -2.71 7.09
C ILE A 62 10.10 -1.58 7.06
N ARG A 63 9.67 -0.39 6.65
CA ARG A 63 10.59 0.73 6.38
C ARG A 63 10.36 1.92 7.28
N LYS A 64 11.43 2.61 7.67
CA LYS A 64 11.31 3.91 8.35
C LYS A 64 10.64 4.92 7.43
N ASN A 65 9.57 5.54 7.92
CA ASN A 65 8.83 6.60 7.25
C ASN A 65 8.93 7.87 8.12
N HIS A 66 9.46 8.96 7.56
CA HIS A 66 9.55 10.25 8.24
C HIS A 66 8.43 11.15 7.72
N ASN A 67 7.63 11.71 8.61
CA ASN A 67 6.54 12.60 8.23
C ASN A 67 6.25 13.61 9.32
N THR A 68 6.09 14.89 8.95
CA THR A 68 5.77 15.96 9.90
C THR A 68 4.38 15.79 10.54
N SER A 69 3.49 15.00 9.92
CA SER A 69 2.16 14.70 10.46
C SER A 69 2.16 13.67 11.61
N PHE A 70 3.26 12.93 11.82
CA PHE A 70 3.36 11.91 12.89
C PHE A 70 3.61 12.52 14.26
N LYS A 71 2.80 13.51 14.66
CA LYS A 71 3.01 14.36 15.85
C LYS A 71 3.18 13.58 17.16
N LYS A 72 2.68 12.35 17.24
CA LYS A 72 2.77 11.46 18.41
C LYS A 72 4.03 10.58 18.44
N PHE A 73 4.81 10.53 17.36
CA PHE A 73 6.01 9.70 17.29
C PHE A 73 7.26 10.49 17.71
N PRO A 74 8.33 9.83 18.17
CA PRO A 74 9.58 10.51 18.44
C PRO A 74 10.17 11.13 17.17
N LYS A 75 11.05 12.12 17.35
CA LYS A 75 11.81 12.72 16.26
C LYS A 75 13.20 12.11 16.18
N LYS A 76 13.68 11.90 14.95
CA LYS A 76 15.07 11.49 14.71
C LYS A 76 15.67 12.38 13.63
N ARG A 77 16.97 12.62 13.73
CA ARG A 77 17.70 13.32 12.67
C ARG A 77 17.71 12.40 11.45
N ASN A 78 17.11 12.87 10.35
CA ASN A 78 17.20 12.23 9.05
C ASN A 78 18.34 12.90 8.27
N LYS A 79 18.07 13.47 7.09
CA LYS A 79 19.08 14.16 6.25
C LYS A 79 19.19 15.67 6.51
N GLY A 80 18.21 16.26 7.19
CA GLY A 80 18.15 17.71 7.47
C GLY A 80 18.86 18.14 8.76
N LYS A 81 18.83 19.46 9.01
CA LYS A 81 19.35 20.06 10.25
C LYS A 81 18.43 19.78 11.45
N SER A 82 17.12 19.74 11.22
CA SER A 82 16.12 19.55 12.29
C SER A 82 15.60 18.11 12.35
N PRO A 83 15.42 17.53 13.55
CA PRO A 83 14.76 16.23 13.71
C PRO A 83 13.30 16.25 13.20
N ILE A 84 12.87 15.16 12.55
CA ILE A 84 11.50 14.98 12.04
C ILE A 84 10.91 13.72 12.67
N HIS A 85 9.60 13.71 12.89
CA HIS A 85 8.90 12.53 13.40
C HIS A 85 9.08 11.33 12.47
N TYR A 86 9.26 10.14 13.03
CA TYR A 86 9.46 8.91 12.26
C TYR A 86 8.68 7.74 12.83
N GLY A 87 8.34 6.78 11.98
CA GLY A 87 7.73 5.50 12.34
C GLY A 87 8.13 4.41 11.35
N TYR A 88 7.56 3.22 11.49
CA TYR A 88 7.82 2.08 10.60
C TYR A 88 6.57 1.72 9.79
N ALA A 89 6.67 1.79 8.47
CA ALA A 89 5.59 1.53 7.53
C ALA A 89 5.43 0.03 7.25
N PHE A 90 4.19 -0.44 7.32
CA PHE A 90 3.76 -1.79 6.95
C PHE A 90 2.76 -1.67 5.81
N LYS A 91 2.93 -2.51 4.80
CA LYS A 91 2.20 -2.48 3.55
C LYS A 91 1.39 -3.74 3.37
N PHE A 92 0.22 -3.60 2.77
CA PHE A 92 -0.72 -4.70 2.58
C PHE A 92 -1.30 -4.63 1.17
N GLN A 93 -1.35 -5.79 0.54
CA GLN A 93 -1.93 -5.98 -0.79
C GLN A 93 -3.45 -6.18 -0.72
N SER A 94 -3.97 -6.39 0.49
CA SER A 94 -5.41 -6.52 0.73
C SER A 94 -5.81 -6.05 2.14
N PRO A 95 -7.05 -5.59 2.32
CA PRO A 95 -7.60 -5.32 3.65
C PRO A 95 -7.54 -6.53 4.60
N GLN A 96 -7.65 -7.76 4.07
CA GLN A 96 -7.61 -9.00 4.85
C GLN A 96 -6.23 -9.23 5.49
N GLU A 97 -5.17 -8.93 4.74
CA GLU A 97 -3.81 -8.98 5.22
C GLU A 97 -3.59 -7.95 6.35
N LEU A 98 -4.09 -6.73 6.17
CA LEU A 98 -4.07 -5.70 7.23
C LEU A 98 -4.84 -6.15 8.47
N SER A 99 -6.05 -6.69 8.31
CA SER A 99 -6.88 -7.13 9.43
C SER A 99 -6.22 -8.25 10.24
N THR A 100 -5.62 -9.22 9.55
CA THR A 100 -4.89 -10.33 10.17
C THR A 100 -3.71 -9.80 10.99
N PHE A 101 -2.98 -8.83 10.43
CA PHE A 101 -1.89 -8.15 11.12
C PHE A 101 -2.37 -7.43 12.39
N LEU A 102 -3.43 -6.62 12.31
CA LEU A 102 -3.96 -5.89 13.48
C LEU A 102 -4.51 -6.83 14.57
N TYR A 103 -5.15 -7.94 14.20
CA TYR A 103 -5.63 -8.94 15.16
C TYR A 103 -4.48 -9.58 15.94
N THR A 104 -3.40 -9.92 15.23
CA THR A 104 -2.19 -10.46 15.86
C THR A 104 -1.54 -9.45 16.79
N LEU A 105 -1.60 -8.15 16.45
CA LEU A 105 -1.09 -7.10 17.33
C LEU A 105 -1.86 -6.95 18.64
N ASN A 106 -3.19 -7.16 18.64
CA ASN A 106 -4.01 -7.01 19.85
C ASN A 106 -3.87 -8.18 20.84
N LYS A 107 -3.25 -9.28 20.43
CA LYS A 107 -3.02 -10.47 21.26
C LYS A 107 -1.64 -10.53 21.93
N ASN A 108 -0.75 -9.60 21.57
CA ASN A 108 0.61 -9.48 22.10
C ASN A 108 0.72 -8.29 23.05
#